data_AF-A0AAP2DLD7-F1
#
_entry.id   AF-A0AAP2DLD7-F1
#
_cell.length_a   1.000
_cell.length_b   1.000
_cell.length_c   1.000
_cell.angle_alpha   90.00
_cell.angle_beta   90.00
_cell.angle_gamma   90.00
#
_symmetry.space_group_name_H-M   'P 1'
#
loop_
_entity.id
_entity.type
_entity.pdbx_description
1 polymer ?
#
loop_
_entity_poly.entity_id
_entity_poly.type
_entity_poly.pdbx_seq_one_letter_code
_entity_poly.pdbx_strand_id
1 'polypeptide(L)'
;MEAKEFADIMNTITFNVSENDLQVYGRDYIRDLESSYRIRKRNQGPPKEPTDPLLSLISGYDTSRLEIGAITFNKVIRQDGHYYYFGRCEADDLVIEKSTGHVLLKMYAKDHILNSCASNSSKFLDALFIAASYLAQFPIGADVSKEEDVCVVSAQCAVVAGGETHINFYKMLLGCYE
;
A
#
# COMPACT_ATOMS: atom_id res chain seq x y z
N MET A 1 9.17 -2.74 8.52
CA MET A 1 10.02 -3.65 7.73
C MET A 1 10.88 -2.90 6.70
N GLU A 2 11.87 -3.59 6.14
CA GLU A 2 12.71 -3.08 5.04
C GLU A 2 12.13 -3.38 3.64
N ALA A 3 12.61 -2.68 2.61
CA ALA A 3 12.13 -2.82 1.23
C ALA A 3 12.17 -4.27 0.70
N LYS A 4 13.30 -4.97 0.94
CA LYS A 4 13.48 -6.36 0.51
C LYS A 4 12.50 -7.29 1.21
N GLU A 5 12.33 -7.11 2.51
CA GLU A 5 11.42 -7.91 3.33
C GLU A 5 9.98 -7.73 2.83
N PHE A 6 9.54 -6.49 2.61
CA PHE A 6 8.22 -6.20 2.04
C PHE A 6 8.02 -6.88 0.68
N ALA A 7 8.99 -6.77 -0.22
CA ALA A 7 8.91 -7.42 -1.53
C ALA A 7 8.81 -8.94 -1.42
N ASP A 8 9.60 -9.55 -0.55
CA ASP A 8 9.62 -11.00 -0.35
C ASP A 8 8.29 -11.51 0.24
N ILE A 9 7.72 -10.84 1.25
CA ILE A 9 6.47 -11.28 1.88
C ILE A 9 5.25 -11.03 0.99
N MET A 10 5.19 -9.92 0.24
CA MET A 10 4.10 -9.66 -0.70
C MET A 10 4.04 -10.72 -1.80
N ASN A 11 5.21 -11.27 -2.20
CA ASN A 11 5.30 -12.39 -3.14
C ASN A 11 4.73 -13.72 -2.58
N THR A 12 4.44 -13.80 -1.29
CA THR A 12 3.82 -14.99 -0.67
C THR A 12 2.30 -14.91 -0.60
N ILE A 13 1.71 -13.73 -0.83
CA ILE A 13 0.25 -13.55 -0.83
C ILE A 13 -0.36 -14.35 -1.97
N THR A 14 -1.41 -15.08 -1.64
CA THR A 14 -2.28 -15.85 -2.55
C THR A 14 -3.71 -15.34 -2.41
N PHE A 15 -4.39 -15.13 -3.53
CA PHE A 15 -5.77 -14.69 -3.53
C PHE A 15 -6.71 -15.87 -3.33
N ASN A 16 -7.78 -15.65 -2.56
CA ASN A 16 -8.87 -16.60 -2.45
C ASN A 16 -9.75 -16.51 -3.71
N VAL A 17 -9.49 -17.38 -4.68
CA VAL A 17 -10.20 -17.42 -5.96
C VAL A 17 -11.19 -18.57 -5.99
N SER A 18 -12.47 -18.27 -6.13
CA SER A 18 -13.54 -19.25 -6.29
C SER A 18 -13.79 -19.62 -7.76
N GLU A 19 -14.52 -20.72 -8.00
CA GLU A 19 -14.98 -21.07 -9.35
C GLU A 19 -15.88 -19.98 -9.96
N ASN A 20 -16.67 -19.30 -9.13
CA ASN A 20 -17.51 -18.19 -9.58
C ASN A 20 -16.66 -17.00 -10.05
N ASP A 21 -15.57 -16.69 -9.35
CA ASP A 21 -14.66 -15.60 -9.77
C ASP A 21 -14.03 -15.90 -11.14
N LEU A 22 -13.66 -17.16 -11.39
CA LEU A 22 -13.15 -17.59 -12.69
C LEU A 22 -14.18 -17.43 -13.81
N GLN A 23 -15.47 -17.61 -13.52
CA GLN A 23 -16.54 -17.43 -14.50
C GLN A 23 -16.84 -15.95 -14.76
N VAL A 24 -16.83 -15.11 -13.73
CA VAL A 24 -17.17 -13.69 -13.82
C VAL A 24 -16.04 -12.87 -14.45
N TYR A 25 -14.82 -13.04 -13.96
CA TYR A 25 -13.67 -12.21 -14.36
C TYR A 25 -12.78 -12.87 -15.41
N GLY A 26 -12.84 -14.20 -15.52
CA GLY A 26 -11.97 -14.96 -16.40
C GLY A 26 -10.57 -15.20 -15.83
N ARG A 27 -9.92 -16.25 -16.33
CA ARG A 27 -8.60 -16.69 -15.84
C ARG A 27 -7.48 -15.67 -16.08
N ASP A 28 -7.51 -14.96 -17.20
CA ASP A 28 -6.47 -13.99 -17.53
C ASP A 28 -6.47 -12.80 -16.57
N TYR A 29 -7.65 -12.30 -16.20
CA TYR A 29 -7.79 -11.24 -15.20
C TYR A 29 -7.24 -11.68 -13.84
N ILE A 30 -7.63 -12.88 -13.38
CA ILE A 30 -7.14 -13.43 -12.10
C ILE A 30 -5.62 -13.55 -12.11
N ARG A 31 -5.04 -14.08 -13.19
CA ARG A 31 -3.60 -14.19 -13.32
C ARG A 31 -2.92 -12.82 -13.31
N ASP A 32 -3.54 -11.82 -13.95
CA ASP A 32 -3.03 -10.46 -13.94
C ASP A 32 -3.05 -9.84 -12.54
N LEU A 33 -4.13 -10.03 -11.77
CA LEU A 33 -4.23 -9.64 -10.38
C LEU A 33 -3.16 -10.30 -9.51
N GLU A 34 -3.04 -11.63 -9.57
CA GLU A 34 -2.00 -12.36 -8.81
C GLU A 34 -0.59 -11.88 -9.19
N SER A 35 -0.36 -11.60 -10.47
CA SER A 35 0.93 -11.10 -10.96
C SER A 35 1.23 -9.67 -10.52
N SER A 36 0.20 -8.89 -10.16
CA SER A 36 0.34 -7.50 -9.72
C SER A 36 1.01 -7.41 -8.34
N TYR A 37 0.83 -8.44 -7.50
CA TYR A 37 1.49 -8.61 -6.21
C TYR A 37 2.90 -9.22 -6.33
N ARG A 38 3.35 -9.56 -7.55
CA ARG A 38 4.68 -10.14 -7.80
C ARG A 38 5.72 -9.04 -8.00
N ILE A 39 6.26 -8.56 -6.90
CA ILE A 39 7.28 -7.52 -6.84
C ILE A 39 8.64 -8.11 -7.21
N ARG A 40 9.27 -7.60 -8.28
CA ARG A 40 10.56 -8.05 -8.78
C ARG A 40 11.63 -6.99 -8.60
N LYS A 41 12.87 -7.40 -8.30
CA LYS A 41 14.01 -6.49 -8.28
C LYS A 41 14.25 -5.90 -9.67
N ARG A 42 14.58 -4.62 -9.76
CA ARG A 42 14.97 -3.99 -11.03
C ARG A 42 16.38 -4.45 -11.43
N ASN A 43 16.59 -4.67 -12.73
CA ASN A 43 17.89 -5.09 -13.28
C ASN A 43 18.93 -3.95 -13.32
N GLN A 44 18.52 -2.71 -13.06
CA GLN A 44 19.44 -1.58 -12.99
C GLN A 44 20.19 -1.67 -11.65
N GLY A 45 21.53 -1.51 -11.69
CA GLY A 45 22.39 -1.56 -10.50
C GLY A 45 21.83 -0.67 -9.38
N PRO A 46 22.09 -1.02 -8.10
CA PRO A 46 21.38 -0.39 -6.99
C PRO A 46 21.47 1.13 -7.13
N PRO A 47 20.33 1.85 -7.12
CA PRO A 47 20.34 3.26 -6.77
C PRO A 47 21.17 3.38 -5.49
N LYS A 48 21.93 4.46 -5.32
CA LYS A 48 22.58 4.77 -4.04
C LYS A 48 21.49 4.65 -2.97
N GLU A 49 21.51 3.58 -2.16
CA GLU A 49 20.31 3.13 -1.45
C GLU A 49 19.75 4.29 -0.63
N PRO A 50 18.51 4.75 -0.92
CA PRO A 50 17.85 5.69 -0.04
C PRO A 50 17.82 5.07 1.36
N THR A 51 18.23 5.81 2.39
CA THR A 51 18.13 5.33 3.78
C THR A 51 16.70 5.05 4.22
N ASP A 52 15.71 5.54 3.45
CA ASP A 52 14.30 5.31 3.69
C ASP A 52 13.80 4.01 2.99
N PRO A 53 13.15 3.09 3.72
CA PRO A 53 12.70 1.81 3.17
C PRO A 53 11.71 1.92 2.01
N LEU A 54 10.83 2.90 2.01
CA LEU A 54 9.81 3.04 0.98
C LEU A 54 10.42 3.61 -0.30
N LEU A 55 11.33 4.58 -0.16
CA LEU A 55 12.11 5.07 -1.29
C LEU A 55 13.01 3.98 -1.88
N SER A 56 13.59 3.12 -1.02
CA SER A 56 14.34 1.94 -1.42
C SER A 56 13.48 0.91 -2.16
N LEU A 57 12.23 0.69 -1.73
CA LEU A 57 11.28 -0.18 -2.40
C LEU A 57 11.02 0.28 -3.84
N ILE A 58 10.63 1.54 -4.02
CA ILE A 58 10.27 2.09 -5.34
C ILE A 58 11.47 2.12 -6.29
N SER A 59 12.64 2.47 -5.76
CA SER A 59 13.85 2.61 -6.57
C SER A 59 14.48 1.26 -6.92
N GLY A 60 14.41 0.29 -6.01
CA GLY A 60 15.03 -1.03 -6.16
C GLY A 60 14.13 -2.10 -6.77
N TYR A 61 12.81 -1.93 -6.71
CA TYR A 61 11.84 -2.94 -7.12
C TYR A 61 10.81 -2.38 -8.12
N ASP A 62 10.26 -3.28 -8.93
CA ASP A 62 9.17 -2.97 -9.83
C ASP A 62 7.83 -3.11 -9.12
N THR A 63 7.31 -1.96 -8.66
CA THR A 63 5.99 -1.82 -8.03
C THR A 63 4.95 -1.23 -9.01
N SER A 64 5.25 -1.16 -10.30
CA SER A 64 4.39 -0.46 -11.28
C SER A 64 3.01 -1.08 -11.51
N ARG A 65 2.86 -2.36 -11.15
CA ARG A 65 1.57 -3.07 -11.19
C ARG A 65 0.97 -3.28 -9.79
N LEU A 66 1.70 -2.94 -8.72
CA LEU A 66 1.24 -3.22 -7.37
C LEU A 66 0.12 -2.24 -6.99
N GLU A 67 -1.02 -2.81 -6.64
CA GLU A 67 -2.20 -2.10 -6.15
C GLU A 67 -2.66 -2.77 -4.85
N ILE A 68 -2.83 -2.00 -3.77
CA ILE A 68 -3.30 -2.50 -2.48
C ILE A 68 -4.49 -1.63 -2.06
N GLY A 69 -5.70 -2.15 -2.19
CA GLY A 69 -6.90 -1.32 -2.13
C GLY A 69 -6.79 -0.20 -3.16
N ALA A 70 -6.93 1.06 -2.74
CA ALA A 70 -6.78 2.21 -3.63
C ALA A 70 -5.33 2.74 -3.78
N ILE A 71 -4.33 2.03 -3.22
CA ILE A 71 -2.94 2.51 -3.17
C ILE A 71 -2.15 2.03 -4.38
N THR A 72 -1.46 2.97 -5.04
CA THR A 72 -0.51 2.70 -6.12
C THR A 72 0.82 3.42 -5.89
N PHE A 73 1.89 2.93 -6.50
CA PHE A 73 3.23 3.50 -6.38
C PHE A 73 3.66 4.23 -7.65
N ASN A 74 4.33 5.37 -7.48
CA ASN A 74 4.87 6.14 -8.60
C ASN A 74 6.06 5.40 -9.22
N LYS A 75 6.15 5.42 -10.55
CA LYS A 75 7.31 4.88 -11.28
C LYS A 75 8.63 5.59 -10.94
N VAL A 76 8.54 6.87 -10.58
CA VAL A 76 9.66 7.73 -10.22
C VAL A 76 9.26 8.56 -9.00
N ILE A 77 10.16 8.62 -8.02
CA ILE A 77 9.98 9.48 -6.84
C ILE A 77 10.10 10.93 -7.28
N ARG A 78 9.04 11.71 -7.09
CA ARG A 78 9.07 13.17 -7.24
C ARG A 78 9.36 13.78 -5.87
N GLN A 79 9.94 14.98 -5.82
CA GLN A 79 10.22 15.65 -4.55
C GLN A 79 10.18 17.17 -4.69
N ASP A 80 9.87 17.85 -3.59
CA ASP A 80 10.00 19.30 -3.44
C ASP A 80 10.84 19.62 -2.17
N GLY A 81 10.73 20.84 -1.63
CA GLY A 81 11.45 21.23 -0.42
C GLY A 81 11.02 20.47 0.85
N HIS A 82 9.79 19.96 0.90
CA HIS A 82 9.15 19.42 2.10
C HIS A 82 8.84 17.93 2.01
N TYR A 83 8.58 17.40 0.81
CA TYR A 83 8.01 16.07 0.62
C TYR A 83 8.75 15.23 -0.43
N TYR A 84 8.75 13.91 -0.22
CA TYR A 84 8.94 12.92 -1.27
C TYR A 84 7.58 12.34 -1.67
N TYR A 85 7.24 12.42 -2.95
CA TYR A 85 5.98 11.91 -3.52
C TYR A 85 6.22 10.53 -4.11
N PHE A 86 5.63 9.52 -3.47
CA PHE A 86 6.00 8.13 -3.72
C PHE A 86 4.87 7.30 -4.30
N GLY A 87 3.62 7.73 -4.18
CA GLY A 87 2.47 6.99 -4.67
C GLY A 87 1.20 7.82 -4.65
N ARG A 88 0.08 7.13 -4.75
CA ARG A 88 -1.26 7.70 -4.64
C ARG A 88 -2.18 6.79 -3.85
N CYS A 89 -3.16 7.38 -3.21
CA CYS A 89 -4.35 6.68 -2.74
C CYS A 89 -5.53 7.36 -3.43
N GLU A 90 -6.23 6.63 -4.30
CA GLU A 90 -7.19 7.20 -5.25
C GLU A 90 -6.57 8.35 -6.08
N ALA A 91 -7.12 9.56 -5.98
CA ALA A 91 -6.65 10.75 -6.69
C ALA A 91 -5.55 11.52 -5.95
N ASP A 92 -5.37 11.27 -4.65
CA ASP A 92 -4.52 12.06 -3.76
C ASP A 92 -3.10 11.51 -3.64
N ASP A 93 -2.14 12.40 -3.36
CA ASP A 93 -0.72 12.05 -3.34
C ASP A 93 -0.34 11.43 -1.98
N LEU A 94 0.33 10.28 -2.04
CA LEU A 94 1.03 9.73 -0.88
C LEU A 94 2.44 10.29 -0.81
N VAL A 95 2.79 10.85 0.36
CA VAL A 95 4.03 11.58 0.57
C VAL A 95 4.75 11.18 1.85
N ILE A 96 6.08 11.35 1.84
CA ILE A 96 6.92 11.30 3.05
C ILE A 96 7.35 12.72 3.37
N GLU A 97 7.06 13.20 4.57
CA GLU A 97 7.56 14.48 5.08
C GLU A 97 9.04 14.39 5.41
N LYS A 98 9.87 15.25 4.80
CA LYS A 98 11.34 15.17 4.89
C LYS A 98 11.89 15.46 6.29
N SER A 99 11.22 16.31 7.06
CA SER A 99 11.67 16.73 8.39
C SER A 99 11.41 15.68 9.46
N THR A 100 10.33 14.91 9.34
CA THR A 100 9.86 13.97 10.37
C THR A 100 9.94 12.51 9.93
N GLY A 101 9.94 12.25 8.61
CA GLY A 101 9.81 10.92 8.03
C GLY A 101 8.37 10.39 8.03
N HIS A 102 7.38 11.17 8.47
CA HIS A 102 5.98 10.74 8.50
C HIS A 102 5.44 10.47 7.11
N VAL A 103 4.64 9.41 6.99
CA VAL A 103 3.91 9.07 5.77
C VAL A 103 2.52 9.68 5.85
N LEU A 104 2.15 10.48 4.86
CA LEU A 104 0.92 11.27 4.84
C LEU A 104 0.17 11.09 3.53
N LEU A 105 -1.14 11.25 3.59
CA LEU A 105 -2.00 11.44 2.42
C LEU A 105 -2.27 12.93 2.26
N LYS A 106 -1.87 13.49 1.12
CA LYS A 106 -1.96 14.91 0.81
C LYS A 106 -2.89 15.14 -0.38
N MET A 107 -3.80 16.10 -0.23
CA MET A 107 -4.76 16.43 -1.29
C MET A 107 -4.02 16.84 -2.57
N TYR A 108 -4.42 16.28 -3.71
CA TYR A 108 -3.79 16.58 -5.00
C TYR A 108 -3.85 18.08 -5.32
N ALA A 109 -2.71 18.62 -5.78
CA ALA A 109 -2.53 20.02 -6.16
C ALA A 109 -2.84 21.07 -5.07
N LYS A 110 -3.03 20.66 -3.81
CA LYS A 110 -3.21 21.56 -2.66
C LYS A 110 -2.23 21.22 -1.54
N ASP A 111 -1.93 22.20 -0.70
CA ASP A 111 -1.08 22.00 0.47
C ASP A 111 -1.93 21.66 1.70
N HIS A 112 -2.69 20.58 1.61
CA HIS A 112 -3.59 20.13 2.66
C HIS A 112 -3.38 18.64 2.93
N ILE A 113 -3.06 18.30 4.19
CA ILE A 113 -2.93 16.92 4.64
C ILE A 113 -4.31 16.38 4.99
N LEU A 114 -4.71 15.29 4.34
CA LEU A 114 -5.99 14.62 4.55
C LEU A 114 -5.90 13.64 5.71
N ASN A 115 -4.86 12.81 5.71
CA ASN A 115 -4.66 11.79 6.73
C ASN A 115 -3.18 11.60 7.03
N SER A 116 -2.90 11.22 8.28
CA SER A 116 -1.61 10.65 8.66
C SER A 116 -1.67 9.14 8.41
N CYS A 117 -0.73 8.58 7.66
CA CYS A 117 -0.77 7.17 7.27
C CYS A 117 0.14 6.30 8.14
N ALA A 118 1.32 6.80 8.52
CA ALA A 118 2.24 6.13 9.43
C ALA A 118 3.29 7.09 10.00
N SER A 119 3.90 6.73 11.12
CA SER A 119 4.97 7.52 11.73
C SER A 119 6.30 7.44 10.97
N ASN A 120 6.47 6.42 10.12
CA ASN A 120 7.58 6.31 9.18
C ASN A 120 7.32 5.24 8.10
N SER A 121 8.19 5.21 7.09
CA SER A 121 8.13 4.28 5.96
C SER A 121 8.16 2.80 6.35
N SER A 122 9.00 2.40 7.32
CA SER A 122 9.04 1.00 7.77
C SER A 122 7.67 0.53 8.27
N LYS A 123 7.04 1.35 9.12
CA LYS A 123 5.73 1.06 9.72
C LYS A 123 4.59 1.15 8.73
N PHE A 124 4.70 2.04 7.73
CA PHE A 124 3.74 2.08 6.63
C PHE A 124 3.76 0.76 5.85
N LEU A 125 4.95 0.24 5.51
CA LEU A 125 5.07 -1.06 4.84
C LEU A 125 4.53 -2.21 5.71
N ASP A 126 4.78 -2.16 7.02
CA ASP A 126 4.20 -3.12 7.98
C ASP A 126 2.66 -3.11 7.94
N ALA A 127 2.04 -1.94 7.99
CA ALA A 127 0.58 -1.80 7.95
C ALA A 127 0.00 -2.14 6.57
N LEU A 128 0.67 -1.79 5.47
CA LEU A 128 0.24 -2.15 4.12
C LEU A 128 0.22 -3.65 3.89
N PHE A 129 1.18 -4.39 4.45
CA PHE A 129 1.18 -5.84 4.35
C PHE A 129 -0.05 -6.46 5.05
N ILE A 130 -0.44 -5.94 6.21
CA ILE A 130 -1.65 -6.38 6.93
C ILE A 130 -2.89 -6.13 6.05
N ALA A 131 -3.04 -4.90 5.54
CA ALA A 131 -4.15 -4.54 4.66
C ALA A 131 -4.20 -5.42 3.41
N ALA A 132 -3.06 -5.63 2.75
CA ALA A 132 -2.95 -6.46 1.55
C ALA A 132 -3.31 -7.93 1.83
N SER A 133 -2.86 -8.46 2.96
CA SER A 133 -3.14 -9.85 3.37
C SER A 133 -4.60 -10.06 3.72
N TYR A 134 -5.25 -9.05 4.31
CA TYR A 134 -6.67 -9.07 4.60
C TYR A 134 -7.51 -9.03 3.31
N LEU A 135 -7.24 -8.05 2.43
CA LEU A 135 -7.95 -7.92 1.16
C LEU A 135 -7.85 -9.18 0.28
N ALA A 136 -6.71 -9.87 0.30
CA ALA A 136 -6.50 -11.09 -0.48
C ALA A 136 -7.31 -12.32 0.00
N GLN A 137 -7.90 -12.27 1.19
CA GLN A 137 -8.71 -13.38 1.73
C GLN A 137 -10.11 -13.45 1.14
N PHE A 138 -10.58 -12.35 0.55
CA PHE A 138 -11.94 -12.25 0.04
C PHE A 138 -12.01 -12.59 -1.46
N PRO A 139 -13.16 -13.12 -1.92
CA PRO A 139 -13.43 -13.27 -3.34
C PRO A 139 -13.25 -11.95 -4.11
N ILE A 140 -12.94 -12.07 -5.39
CA ILE A 140 -12.64 -10.89 -6.21
C ILE A 140 -13.91 -10.05 -6.38
N GLY A 141 -13.81 -8.76 -6.02
CA GLY A 141 -14.94 -7.83 -6.05
C GLY A 141 -15.93 -8.00 -4.90
N ALA A 142 -15.58 -8.78 -3.88
CA ALA A 142 -16.31 -8.77 -2.62
C ALA A 142 -16.29 -7.36 -2.00
N ASP A 143 -17.40 -6.99 -1.39
CA ASP A 143 -17.53 -5.75 -0.64
C ASP A 143 -17.04 -5.95 0.79
N VAL A 144 -15.72 -5.81 0.97
CA VAL A 144 -15.02 -6.02 2.24
C VAL A 144 -15.53 -5.10 3.36
N SER A 145 -16.16 -3.97 3.02
CA SER A 145 -16.73 -3.04 4.02
C SER A 145 -17.84 -3.66 4.87
N LYS A 146 -18.43 -4.79 4.43
CA LYS A 146 -19.50 -5.50 5.14
C LYS A 146 -19.00 -6.56 6.11
N GLU A 147 -17.69 -6.81 6.14
CA GLU A 147 -17.10 -7.85 6.95
C GLU A 147 -16.97 -7.38 8.41
N GLU A 148 -17.35 -8.24 9.36
CA GLU A 148 -17.46 -7.87 10.77
C GLU A 148 -16.11 -7.41 11.38
N ASP A 149 -14.99 -7.89 10.82
CA ASP A 149 -13.66 -7.63 11.33
C ASP A 149 -12.93 -6.46 10.62
N VAL A 150 -13.52 -5.82 9.62
CA VAL A 150 -12.87 -4.76 8.83
C VAL A 150 -12.36 -3.61 9.70
N CYS A 151 -13.12 -3.24 10.74
CA CYS A 151 -12.74 -2.22 11.69
C CYS A 151 -11.64 -2.68 12.67
N VAL A 152 -11.62 -3.97 13.02
CA VAL A 152 -10.56 -4.57 13.83
C VAL A 152 -9.24 -4.56 13.06
N VAL A 153 -9.27 -4.95 11.79
CA VAL A 153 -8.08 -4.95 10.93
C VAL A 153 -7.60 -3.52 10.66
N SER A 154 -8.52 -2.57 10.46
CA SER A 154 -8.18 -1.15 10.35
C SER A 154 -7.45 -0.64 11.59
N ALA A 155 -7.90 -1.03 12.80
CA ALA A 155 -7.24 -0.70 14.06
C ALA A 155 -5.85 -1.34 14.18
N GLN A 156 -5.70 -2.60 13.77
CA GLN A 156 -4.41 -3.28 13.76
C GLN A 156 -3.40 -2.57 12.84
N CYS A 157 -3.83 -2.20 11.63
CA CYS A 157 -3.00 -1.44 10.70
C CYS A 157 -2.53 -0.12 11.33
N ALA A 158 -3.42 0.63 11.98
CA ALA A 158 -3.08 1.91 12.63
C ALA A 158 -2.06 1.74 13.77
N VAL A 159 -2.25 0.74 14.63
CA VAL A 159 -1.32 0.43 15.73
C VAL A 159 0.08 0.15 15.17
N VAL A 160 0.17 -0.71 14.14
CA VAL A 160 1.43 -1.05 13.49
C VAL A 160 2.05 0.14 12.75
N ALA A 161 1.21 0.99 12.15
CA ALA A 161 1.62 2.21 11.47
C ALA A 161 2.24 3.26 12.40
N GLY A 162 2.04 3.14 13.71
CA GLY A 162 2.65 4.02 14.70
C GLY A 162 1.70 4.64 15.72
N GLY A 163 0.42 4.26 15.71
CA GLY A 163 -0.55 4.68 16.71
C GLY A 163 -1.91 5.04 16.13
N GLU A 164 -2.86 5.33 17.03
CA GLU A 164 -4.28 5.56 16.70
C GLU A 164 -4.51 6.77 15.80
N THR A 165 -3.59 7.74 15.75
CA THR A 165 -3.69 8.91 14.86
C THR A 165 -3.75 8.55 13.38
N HIS A 166 -3.38 7.32 13.01
CA HIS A 166 -3.42 6.82 11.64
C HIS A 166 -4.72 6.07 11.29
N ILE A 167 -5.65 5.90 12.22
CA ILE A 167 -6.83 5.05 12.05
C ILE A 167 -7.73 5.46 10.88
N ASN A 168 -7.92 6.76 10.67
CA ASN A 168 -8.81 7.27 9.63
C ASN A 168 -8.35 6.87 8.23
N PHE A 169 -7.04 6.82 7.99
CA PHE A 169 -6.50 6.35 6.72
C PHE A 169 -6.86 4.88 6.47
N TYR A 170 -6.69 4.00 7.46
CA TYR A 170 -6.97 2.58 7.30
C TYR A 170 -8.46 2.25 7.26
N LYS A 171 -9.28 2.99 8.03
CA LYS A 171 -10.75 2.91 7.92
C LYS A 171 -11.21 3.28 6.51
N MET A 172 -10.68 4.36 5.94
CA MET A 172 -10.95 4.76 4.56
C MET A 172 -10.45 3.71 3.55
N LEU A 173 -9.22 3.21 3.72
CA LEU A 173 -8.61 2.24 2.80
C LEU A 173 -9.37 0.91 2.73
N LEU A 174 -9.87 0.43 3.87
CA LEU A 174 -10.55 -0.87 3.98
C LEU A 174 -12.09 -0.76 3.96
N GLY A 175 -12.64 0.45 4.04
CA GLY A 175 -14.08 0.68 4.05
C GLY A 175 -14.76 0.45 5.40
N CYS A 176 -14.05 0.60 6.53
CA CYS A 176 -14.67 0.58 7.86
C CYS A 176 -15.40 1.91 8.11
N TYR A 177 -16.72 1.89 7.96
CA TYR A 177 -17.62 2.99 8.32
C TYR A 177 -18.59 2.50 9.40
N GLU A 178 -18.57 3.14 10.57
CA GLU A 178 -19.53 2.91 11.66
C GLU A 178 -20.86 3.63 11.40
#